data_AF-A0A809R7E5-F1
#
_entry.id   AF-A0A809R7E5-F1
#
_cell.length_a   1.000
_cell.length_b   1.000
_cell.length_c   1.000
_cell.angle_alpha   90.00
_cell.angle_beta   90.00
_cell.angle_gamma   90.00
#
_symmetry.space_group_name_H-M   'P 1'
#
loop_
_entity.id
_entity.type
_entity.pdbx_description
1 polymer ?
#
loop_
_entity_poly.entity_id
_entity_poly.type
_entity_poly.pdbx_seq_one_letter_code
_entity_poly.pdbx_strand_id
1 'polypeptide(L)'
;MNKTDDESRFQDVDKVTCLECGQFLAVISEEGIVPGPEELLLAEAVPVPHVGWFCGQQCGNAFERKIGCTFQRDLDGKINYYGV
;
A
#
# COMPACT_ATOMS: atom_id res chain seq x y z
N MET A 1 -13.79 42.48 14.53
CA MET A 1 -12.39 42.02 14.47
C MET A 1 -12.22 40.90 15.49
N ASN A 2 -11.72 39.69 15.23
CA ASN A 2 -11.37 38.94 14.02
C ASN A 2 -11.79 37.49 14.33
N LYS A 3 -12.57 36.88 13.44
CA LYS A 3 -12.66 35.43 13.34
C LYS A 3 -11.78 35.06 12.15
N THR A 4 -10.65 34.46 12.43
CA THR A 4 -9.92 33.71 11.42
C THR A 4 -9.59 32.41 12.11
N ASP A 5 -10.51 31.46 11.95
CA ASP A 5 -10.28 30.05 12.17
C ASP A 5 -9.04 29.69 11.35
N ASP A 6 -7.93 29.47 12.04
CA ASP A 6 -6.63 29.15 11.48
C ASP A 6 -6.79 27.85 10.68
N GLU A 7 -6.80 28.05 9.37
CA GLU A 7 -7.06 27.05 8.36
C GLU A 7 -6.13 25.86 8.60
N SER A 8 -6.76 24.74 8.95
CA SER A 8 -6.30 23.36 8.80
C SER A 8 -5.41 23.19 7.56
N ARG A 9 -4.13 23.56 7.70
CA ARG A 9 -3.05 23.42 6.72
C ARG A 9 -2.32 22.08 6.87
N PHE A 10 -2.97 21.11 7.50
CA PHE A 10 -2.51 19.73 7.49
C PHE A 10 -2.81 19.21 6.09
N GLN A 11 -1.78 19.24 5.25
CA GLN A 11 -1.75 18.55 3.96
C GLN A 11 -2.47 17.22 4.08
N ASP A 12 -3.43 16.96 3.18
CA ASP A 12 -4.02 15.64 3.00
C ASP A 12 -2.88 14.66 2.71
N VAL A 13 -2.34 14.05 3.76
CA VAL A 13 -1.32 13.02 3.66
C VAL A 13 -2.02 11.77 3.14
N ASP A 14 -1.94 11.57 1.83
CA ASP A 14 -2.44 10.37 1.18
C ASP A 14 -1.77 9.15 1.83
N LYS A 15 -2.57 8.18 2.25
CA LYS A 15 -2.08 7.00 2.97
C LYS A 15 -2.06 5.79 2.06
N VAL A 16 -0.97 5.03 2.10
CA VAL A 16 -0.92 3.67 1.58
C VAL A 16 -1.36 2.73 2.70
N THR A 17 -2.47 2.04 2.47
CA THR A 17 -3.00 1.03 3.39
C THR A 17 -3.14 -0.31 2.69
N CYS A 18 -3.09 -1.40 3.47
CA CYS A 18 -3.36 -2.74 2.97
C CYS A 18 -4.80 -2.80 2.47
N LEU A 19 -4.99 -3.18 1.21
CA LEU A 19 -6.34 -3.25 0.60
C LEU A 19 -7.23 -4.34 1.19
N GLU A 20 -6.67 -5.34 1.87
CA GLU A 20 -7.46 -6.40 2.51
C GLU A 20 -7.83 -6.04 3.96
N CYS A 21 -6.86 -5.67 4.79
CA CYS A 21 -7.08 -5.48 6.23
C CYS A 21 -7.08 -4.02 6.70
N GLY A 22 -6.81 -3.06 5.81
CA GLY A 22 -6.74 -1.62 6.12
C GLY A 22 -5.52 -1.20 6.93
N GLN A 23 -4.58 -2.11 7.22
CA GLN A 23 -3.36 -1.78 7.96
C GLN A 23 -2.59 -0.65 7.28
N PHE A 24 -2.18 0.35 8.05
CA PHE A 24 -1.33 1.42 7.56
C PHE A 24 0.05 0.89 7.16
N LEU A 25 0.53 1.27 5.98
CA LEU A 25 1.83 0.87 5.45
C LEU A 25 2.76 2.07 5.28
N ALA A 26 2.27 3.14 4.65
CA ALA A 26 3.07 4.33 4.36
C ALA A 26 2.22 5.59 4.18
N VAL A 27 2.89 6.74 4.22
CA VAL A 27 2.37 8.04 3.78
C VAL A 27 2.93 8.36 2.41
N ILE A 28 2.14 9.02 1.57
CA ILE A 28 2.57 9.67 0.34
C ILE A 28 2.78 11.16 0.66
N SER A 29 4.00 11.64 0.44
CA SER A 29 4.38 13.05 0.57
C SER A 29 4.86 13.59 -0.77
N GLU A 30 5.21 14.89 -0.81
CA GLU A 30 5.84 15.53 -1.98
C GLU A 30 7.16 14.85 -2.40
N GLU A 31 7.83 14.17 -1.46
CA GLU A 31 9.11 13.48 -1.68
C GLU A 31 8.92 12.01 -2.12
N GLY A 32 7.71 11.49 -2.05
CA GLY A 32 7.36 10.11 -2.43
C GLY A 32 6.68 9.32 -1.31
N ILE A 33 6.76 7.98 -1.40
CA ILE A 33 6.15 7.06 -0.41
C ILE A 33 7.14 6.84 0.74
N VAL A 34 6.68 6.98 1.99
CA VAL A 34 7.48 6.81 3.21
C VAL A 34 6.73 5.92 4.24
N PRO A 35 7.28 4.77 4.67
CA PRO A 35 8.54 4.16 4.21
C PRO A 35 8.54 3.84 2.71
N GLY A 36 9.73 3.85 2.10
CA GLY A 36 9.91 3.68 0.66
C GLY A 36 9.58 2.27 0.17
N PRO A 37 9.47 2.06 -1.16
CA PRO A 37 9.14 0.74 -1.71
C PRO A 37 10.07 -0.38 -1.26
N GLU A 38 11.38 -0.14 -1.16
CA GLU A 38 12.34 -1.15 -0.69
C GLU A 38 12.11 -1.54 0.77
N GLU A 39 11.84 -0.56 1.64
CA GLU A 39 11.54 -0.80 3.06
C GLU A 39 10.21 -1.53 3.23
N LEU A 40 9.22 -1.20 2.41
CA LEU A 40 7.94 -1.91 2.36
C LEU A 40 8.14 -3.37 1.93
N LEU A 41 8.98 -3.64 0.93
CA LEU A 41 9.33 -5.00 0.50
C LEU A 41 10.09 -5.77 1.60
N LEU A 42 11.02 -5.12 2.32
CA LEU A 42 11.69 -5.71 3.48
C LEU A 42 10.72 -6.05 4.62
N ALA A 43 9.64 -5.28 4.75
CA ALA A 43 8.52 -5.57 5.66
C ALA A 43 7.51 -6.58 5.09
N GLU A 44 7.88 -7.30 4.03
CA GLU A 44 7.05 -8.29 3.33
C GLU A 44 5.78 -7.74 2.66
N ALA A 45 5.64 -6.41 2.53
CA ALA A 45 4.52 -5.83 1.83
C ALA A 45 4.57 -6.21 0.35
N VAL A 46 3.38 -6.42 -0.23
CA VAL A 46 3.21 -6.91 -1.60
C VAL A 46 2.57 -5.83 -2.44
N PRO A 47 3.30 -5.20 -3.38
CA PRO A 47 2.70 -4.30 -4.35
C PRO A 47 2.09 -5.09 -5.51
N VAL A 48 0.89 -4.70 -5.93
CA VAL A 48 0.22 -5.19 -7.13
C VAL A 48 -0.10 -4.00 -8.05
N PRO A 49 0.54 -3.92 -9.24
CA PRO A 49 0.34 -2.82 -10.18
C PRO A 49 -1.14 -2.59 -10.51
N HIS A 50 -1.56 -1.34 -10.58
CA HIS A 50 -2.94 -0.91 -10.86
C HIS A 50 -4.00 -1.37 -9.84
N VAL A 51 -3.61 -2.06 -8.77
CA VAL A 51 -4.50 -2.49 -7.68
C VAL A 51 -4.16 -1.73 -6.41
N GLY A 52 -2.95 -1.92 -5.88
CA GLY A 52 -2.49 -1.26 -4.65
C GLY A 52 -1.52 -2.15 -3.86
N TRP A 53 -1.52 -1.99 -2.54
CA TRP A 53 -0.58 -2.68 -1.64
C TRP A 53 -1.29 -3.63 -0.67
N PHE A 54 -0.60 -4.70 -0.30
CA PHE A 54 -0.99 -5.60 0.78
C PHE A 54 0.12 -5.64 1.83
N CYS A 55 -0.23 -5.79 3.10
CA CYS A 55 0.76 -5.92 4.18
C CYS A 55 1.54 -7.25 4.14
N GLY A 56 1.18 -8.17 3.26
CA GLY A 56 1.81 -9.47 3.12
C GLY A 56 1.11 -10.38 2.13
N GLN A 57 1.79 -11.49 1.80
CA GLN A 57 1.28 -12.53 0.90
C GLN A 57 -0.09 -13.07 1.32
N GLN A 58 -0.33 -13.22 2.62
CA GLN A 58 -1.62 -13.72 3.15
C GLN A 58 -2.78 -12.78 2.79
N CYS A 59 -2.59 -11.46 2.93
CA CYS A 59 -3.59 -10.46 2.58
C CYS A 59 -3.81 -10.40 1.07
N GLY A 60 -2.74 -10.45 0.27
CA GLY A 60 -2.87 -10.52 -1.20
C GLY A 60 -3.65 -11.76 -1.66
N ASN A 61 -3.34 -12.94 -1.09
CA ASN A 61 -4.05 -14.18 -1.39
C ASN A 61 -5.51 -14.17 -0.92
N ALA A 62 -5.80 -13.54 0.22
CA ALA A 62 -7.17 -13.39 0.72
C ALA A 62 -8.00 -12.48 -0.18
N PHE A 63 -7.42 -11.34 -0.57
CA PHE A 63 -8.05 -10.41 -1.51
C PHE A 63 -8.31 -11.08 -2.86
N GLU A 64 -7.34 -11.78 -3.42
CA GLU A 64 -7.46 -12.53 -4.69
C GLU A 64 -8.68 -13.47 -4.67
N ARG A 65 -8.85 -14.25 -3.59
CA ARG A 65 -10.02 -15.13 -3.41
C ARG A 65 -11.33 -14.35 -3.26
N LYS A 66 -11.29 -13.23 -2.54
CA LYS A 66 -12.46 -12.38 -2.27
C LYS A 66 -13.01 -11.76 -3.54
N ILE A 67 -12.12 -11.31 -4.45
CA ILE A 67 -12.53 -10.64 -5.70
C ILE A 67 -12.55 -11.58 -6.91
N GLY A 68 -12.10 -12.83 -6.77
CA GLY A 68 -12.14 -13.84 -7.84
C GLY A 68 -11.16 -13.56 -8.99
N CYS A 69 -10.00 -12.97 -8.69
CA CYS A 69 -8.95 -12.74 -9.69
C CYS A 69 -7.76 -13.70 -9.50
N THR A 70 -6.71 -13.51 -10.28
CA THR A 70 -5.42 -14.21 -10.06
C THR A 70 -4.29 -13.23 -10.33
N PHE A 71 -3.43 -13.03 -9.34
CA PHE A 71 -2.26 -12.20 -9.43
C PHE A 71 -1.07 -12.96 -10.03
N GLN A 72 -0.11 -12.22 -10.58
CA GLN A 72 1.13 -12.79 -11.07
C GLN A 72 1.95 -13.37 -9.91
N ARG A 73 2.54 -14.55 -10.12
CA ARG A 73 3.33 -15.26 -9.12
C ARG A 73 4.74 -15.59 -9.63
N ASP A 74 5.68 -15.73 -8.71
CA ASP A 74 7.01 -16.29 -8.96
C ASP A 74 7.01 -17.84 -8.94
N LEU A 75 8.19 -18.44 -9.08
CA LEU A 75 8.38 -19.90 -9.08
C LEU A 75 8.03 -20.56 -7.74
N ASP A 76 8.07 -19.81 -6.64
CA ASP A 76 7.66 -20.26 -5.31
C ASP A 76 6.16 -20.08 -5.06
N GLY A 77 5.42 -19.57 -6.05
CA GLY A 77 3.99 -19.33 -5.97
C GLY A 77 3.62 -18.08 -5.16
N LYS A 78 4.57 -17.20 -4.85
CA LYS A 78 4.30 -15.93 -4.16
C LYS A 78 3.89 -14.86 -5.16
N ILE A 79 2.98 -13.97 -4.76
CA ILE A 79 2.60 -12.81 -5.57
C ILE A 79 3.85 -11.96 -5.79
N ASN A 80 4.23 -11.78 -7.05
CA ASN A 80 5.45 -11.07 -7.43
C ASN A 80 5.33 -10.48 -8.85
N TYR A 81 5.23 -9.16 -8.93
CA TYR A 81 5.15 -8.42 -10.20
C TYR A 81 6.49 -7.81 -10.64
N TYR A 82 7.41 -7.61 -9.70
CA TYR A 82 8.67 -6.92 -9.95
C TYR A 82 9.86 -7.88 -9.91
N GLY A 83 9.59 -9.18 -10.10
CA GLY A 83 10.54 -10.29 -9.99
C GLY A 83 11.97 -9.86 -10.22
N VAL A 84 12.74 -9.83 -9.14
CA VAL A 84 14.20 -9.87 -9.22
C VAL A 84 14.64 -11.29 -9.55
#